data_AF-A0A1F2WE96-F1
#
_entry.id   AF-A0A1F2WE96-F1
#
_cell.length_a   1.000
_cell.length_b   1.000
_cell.length_c   1.000
_cell.angle_alpha   90.00
_cell.angle_beta   90.00
_cell.angle_gamma   90.00
#
_symmetry.space_group_name_H-M   'P 1'
#
loop_
_entity.id
_entity.type
_entity.pdbx_description
1 polymer ?
#
loop_
_entity_poly.entity_id
_entity_poly.type
_entity_poly.pdbx_seq_one_letter_code
_entity_poly.pdbx_strand_id
1 'polypeptide(L)'
;MGATLIAFTLTAVGLLMVTSTAHAAIVPTVPLGTSANYSVLGGQTVTNTGPSVLHLGLGLSPGTDWPGFPPGLVLGTTEITTAAAAQAQLDLTAAYLNAAGRSIDATTTAELGNLILQPGVYAGPSKGALSLTGTLTLDAGGDPSAVFIFQTDSSLITASGSVVRLINGAQACNVFWQVGSSATLGSGSVFVGNILALTSIWLQDGVTVYGRALARNGEVTLINDTFAVPPCDMSLGYGHIIVRKDVGPAGAPAASFAFDPSWDSPFSLAGGGQVDSGLLPAGTHAVAELGPLPAGWSLTSAVCDDGSSPSAIAVSPGETVTCTFTNTFTEQEEGTGSLTVIKASTPAGGAGFSFDAGGLGTFLLDDGGSKVFSGLAAAVYTVTETPADGWAFQDAVCVTDRGSVDYQTAGAGVTVNLVEGQAVICTFTNSEEEEQSPEGTLTVIKRTVPAGGAGFSFDAGGLGTFLLDDGGSKLFADLAAGAYTVTEAPADGWEFAQVECTAADYEVDGASVTVNLAEGEAVVCTFTNGELPYTGAQPLNLPLVVAGLAALFMGMALALWSLTREPDSS
;
A
#
# COMPACT_ATOMS: atom_id res chain seq x y z
N MET A 1 -88.02 -49.46 -26.85
CA MET A 1 -86.99 -50.37 -26.31
C MET A 1 -85.66 -49.65 -26.42
N GLY A 2 -85.16 -49.15 -25.28
CA GLY A 2 -83.97 -48.30 -25.24
C GLY A 2 -82.69 -49.11 -25.39
N ALA A 3 -81.76 -48.59 -26.17
CA ALA A 3 -80.37 -49.03 -26.20
C ALA A 3 -79.51 -47.91 -25.62
N THR A 4 -78.98 -48.14 -24.43
CA THR A 4 -78.09 -47.22 -23.70
C THR A 4 -76.68 -47.33 -24.31
N LEU A 5 -76.20 -46.26 -24.94
CA LEU A 5 -74.81 -46.13 -25.38
C LEU A 5 -74.02 -45.40 -24.27
N ILE A 6 -73.03 -46.08 -23.70
CA ILE A 6 -72.10 -45.52 -22.71
C ILE A 6 -71.01 -44.76 -23.47
N ALA A 7 -70.94 -43.44 -23.29
CA ALA A 7 -69.86 -42.60 -23.81
C ALA A 7 -68.78 -42.44 -22.72
N PHE A 8 -67.56 -42.89 -23.01
CA PHE A 8 -66.38 -42.59 -22.21
C PHE A 8 -65.89 -41.18 -22.52
N THR A 9 -65.96 -40.27 -21.54
CA THR A 9 -65.28 -38.98 -21.58
C THR A 9 -63.88 -39.12 -21.02
N LEU A 10 -62.86 -38.96 -21.87
CA LEU A 10 -61.45 -38.90 -21.49
C LEU A 10 -61.12 -37.47 -21.02
N THR A 11 -61.07 -37.24 -19.72
CA THR A 11 -60.55 -35.99 -19.14
C THR A 11 -59.03 -35.98 -19.19
N ALA A 12 -58.45 -35.22 -20.11
CA ALA A 12 -57.03 -34.89 -20.10
C ALA A 12 -56.76 -33.90 -18.96
N VAL A 13 -56.12 -34.39 -17.89
CA VAL A 13 -55.56 -33.53 -16.84
C VAL A 13 -54.29 -32.90 -17.40
N GLY A 14 -54.38 -31.63 -17.81
CA GLY A 14 -53.20 -30.84 -18.14
C GLY A 14 -52.37 -30.61 -16.89
N LEU A 15 -51.23 -31.30 -16.79
CA LEU A 15 -50.22 -31.02 -15.78
C LEU A 15 -49.60 -29.66 -16.11
N LEU A 16 -50.05 -28.62 -15.43
CA LEU A 16 -49.44 -27.30 -15.45
C LEU A 16 -48.06 -27.45 -14.79
N MET A 17 -47.01 -27.62 -15.59
CA MET A 17 -45.63 -27.55 -15.11
C MET A 17 -45.36 -26.09 -14.72
N VAL A 18 -45.53 -25.79 -13.43
CA VAL A 18 -44.96 -24.59 -12.84
C VAL A 18 -43.45 -24.82 -12.84
N THR A 19 -42.77 -24.37 -13.91
CA THR A 19 -41.33 -24.22 -13.87
C THR A 19 -41.05 -23.13 -12.86
N SER A 20 -40.66 -23.50 -11.64
CA SER A 20 -40.03 -22.55 -10.73
C SER A 20 -38.79 -22.04 -11.44
N THR A 21 -38.85 -20.81 -11.97
CA THR A 21 -37.64 -20.07 -12.28
C THR A 21 -36.95 -19.82 -10.95
N ALA A 22 -36.06 -20.73 -10.56
CA ALA A 22 -35.11 -20.48 -9.51
C ALA A 22 -34.31 -19.25 -9.95
N HIS A 23 -34.57 -18.10 -9.33
CA HIS A 23 -33.60 -17.02 -9.36
C HIS A 23 -32.33 -17.60 -8.73
N ALA A 24 -31.27 -17.76 -9.51
CA ALA A 24 -29.96 -18.07 -8.97
C ALA A 24 -29.62 -16.91 -8.02
N ALA A 25 -29.63 -17.17 -6.72
CA ALA A 25 -29.10 -16.22 -5.76
C ALA A 25 -27.62 -16.04 -6.11
N ILE A 26 -27.19 -14.81 -6.40
CA ILE A 26 -25.80 -14.49 -6.67
C ILE A 26 -25.01 -14.86 -5.41
N VAL A 27 -24.10 -15.84 -5.52
CA VAL A 27 -23.20 -16.22 -4.42
C VAL A 27 -22.20 -15.07 -4.24
N PRO A 28 -22.21 -14.36 -3.09
CA PRO A 28 -21.26 -13.29 -2.87
C PRO A 28 -19.84 -13.83 -2.72
N THR A 29 -18.84 -13.06 -3.13
CA THR A 29 -17.43 -13.43 -2.98
C THR A 29 -17.05 -13.61 -1.50
N VAL A 30 -15.92 -14.25 -1.25
CA VAL A 30 -15.31 -14.31 0.09
C VAL A 30 -14.32 -13.15 0.22
N PRO A 31 -14.53 -12.21 1.16
CA PRO A 31 -13.62 -11.10 1.35
C PRO A 31 -12.31 -11.60 1.97
N LEU A 32 -11.21 -11.52 1.23
CA LEU A 32 -9.88 -11.93 1.69
C LEU A 32 -9.18 -10.85 2.54
N GLY A 33 -9.64 -9.60 2.48
CA GLY A 33 -8.97 -8.48 3.15
C GLY A 33 -7.51 -8.37 2.71
N THR A 34 -6.62 -8.02 3.64
CA THR A 34 -5.18 -7.90 3.40
C THR A 34 -4.49 -9.24 3.09
N SER A 35 -5.12 -10.38 3.40
CA SER A 35 -4.60 -11.70 3.00
C SER A 35 -4.56 -11.88 1.48
N ALA A 36 -5.23 -11.01 0.73
CA ALA A 36 -5.22 -11.04 -0.71
C ALA A 36 -3.87 -10.59 -1.31
N ASN A 37 -3.03 -9.87 -0.58
CA ASN A 37 -1.75 -9.37 -1.09
C ASN A 37 -0.67 -10.46 -1.20
N TYR A 38 -0.98 -11.70 -0.80
CA TYR A 38 -0.03 -12.78 -0.68
C TYR A 38 -0.34 -13.94 -1.63
N SER A 39 0.68 -14.42 -2.34
CA SER A 39 0.63 -15.73 -3.01
C SER A 39 0.64 -16.84 -1.95
N VAL A 40 1.45 -16.65 -0.92
CA VAL A 40 1.63 -17.59 0.19
C VAL A 40 1.54 -16.82 1.51
N LEU A 41 0.66 -17.28 2.40
CA LEU A 41 0.57 -16.79 3.78
C LEU A 41 0.60 -18.01 4.72
N GLY A 42 1.60 -18.08 5.59
CA GLY A 42 1.80 -19.18 6.54
C GLY A 42 1.58 -18.77 8.01
N GLY A 43 1.12 -19.71 8.83
CA GLY A 43 0.93 -19.53 10.28
C GLY A 43 2.18 -19.89 11.10
N GLN A 44 2.91 -20.92 10.68
CA GLN A 44 4.07 -21.45 11.42
C GLN A 44 5.38 -21.39 10.64
N THR A 45 5.42 -21.95 9.43
CA THR A 45 6.65 -22.03 8.62
C THR A 45 6.31 -21.94 7.13
N VAL A 46 7.17 -21.32 6.33
CA VAL A 46 7.08 -21.38 4.85
C VAL A 46 8.35 -21.99 4.29
N THR A 47 8.30 -23.23 3.80
CA THR A 47 9.50 -23.93 3.32
C THR A 47 9.47 -24.06 1.81
N ASN A 48 10.56 -23.72 1.13
CA ASN A 48 10.72 -23.92 -0.31
C ASN A 48 11.92 -24.79 -0.68
N THR A 49 11.76 -25.61 -1.72
CA THR A 49 12.82 -26.35 -2.39
C THR A 49 12.82 -26.04 -3.89
N GLY A 50 13.95 -25.56 -4.42
CA GLY A 50 14.10 -25.26 -5.85
C GLY A 50 13.50 -23.92 -6.31
N PRO A 51 13.58 -23.56 -7.61
CA PRO A 51 13.19 -22.26 -8.14
C PRO A 51 11.67 -22.05 -8.22
N SER A 52 10.98 -22.04 -7.08
CA SER A 52 9.59 -21.60 -7.03
C SER A 52 9.47 -20.08 -7.29
N VAL A 53 8.38 -19.65 -7.89
CA VAL A 53 8.11 -18.23 -8.17
C VAL A 53 6.76 -17.83 -7.56
N LEU A 54 6.79 -16.84 -6.66
CA LEU A 54 5.61 -16.23 -6.06
C LEU A 54 5.41 -14.84 -6.70
N HIS A 55 4.33 -14.65 -7.47
CA HIS A 55 4.11 -13.37 -8.14
C HIS A 55 3.56 -12.27 -7.23
N LEU A 56 2.87 -12.63 -6.14
CA LEU A 56 2.47 -11.70 -5.08
C LEU A 56 3.41 -11.86 -3.86
N GLY A 57 3.02 -11.30 -2.71
CA GLY A 57 3.84 -11.36 -1.51
C GLY A 57 3.93 -12.73 -0.85
N LEU A 58 4.91 -12.85 0.06
CA LEU A 58 5.05 -13.95 1.02
C LEU A 58 4.83 -13.40 2.43
N GLY A 59 3.85 -13.94 3.14
CA GLY A 59 3.53 -13.56 4.51
C GLY A 59 3.75 -14.71 5.48
N LEU A 60 4.27 -14.42 6.68
CA LEU A 60 4.39 -15.40 7.76
C LEU A 60 4.15 -14.74 9.11
N SER A 61 3.15 -15.22 9.86
CA SER A 61 2.87 -14.78 11.22
C SER A 61 2.00 -15.80 11.96
N PRO A 62 2.24 -16.07 13.27
CA PRO A 62 3.34 -15.57 14.10
C PRO A 62 4.67 -16.31 13.88
N GLY A 63 4.71 -17.29 12.96
CA GLY A 63 5.93 -18.02 12.62
C GLY A 63 7.11 -17.13 12.23
N THR A 64 8.33 -17.66 12.38
CA THR A 64 9.58 -16.93 12.07
C THR A 64 10.42 -17.58 10.98
N ASP A 65 10.19 -18.86 10.70
CA ASP A 65 11.07 -19.66 9.86
C ASP A 65 10.50 -19.77 8.44
N TRP A 66 11.30 -19.37 7.45
CA TRP A 66 10.89 -19.39 6.04
C TRP A 66 12.02 -19.80 5.06
N PRO A 67 12.65 -20.96 5.25
CA PRO A 67 13.82 -21.35 4.46
C PRO A 67 13.49 -21.60 2.98
N GLY A 68 14.49 -21.42 2.11
CA GLY A 68 14.40 -21.78 0.69
C GLY A 68 14.15 -20.61 -0.26
N PHE A 69 14.19 -19.38 0.23
CA PHE A 69 14.13 -18.14 -0.56
C PHE A 69 15.40 -17.32 -0.29
N PRO A 70 16.48 -17.47 -1.09
CA PRO A 70 16.62 -18.23 -2.36
C PRO A 70 16.79 -19.77 -2.19
N PRO A 71 16.62 -20.59 -3.26
CA PRO A 71 16.44 -20.21 -4.68
C PRO A 71 15.02 -19.85 -5.10
N GLY A 72 14.02 -19.99 -4.22
CA GLY A 72 12.70 -19.45 -4.49
C GLY A 72 12.76 -17.94 -4.66
N LEU A 73 11.90 -17.41 -5.54
CA LEU A 73 11.78 -16.00 -5.85
C LEU A 73 10.41 -15.48 -5.43
N VAL A 74 10.41 -14.39 -4.68
CA VAL A 74 9.20 -13.61 -4.36
C VAL A 74 9.28 -12.32 -5.16
N LEU A 75 8.28 -12.05 -5.99
CA LEU A 75 8.19 -10.82 -6.78
C LEU A 75 7.48 -9.69 -6.02
N GLY A 76 6.58 -10.04 -5.09
CA GLY A 76 5.95 -9.09 -4.18
C GLY A 76 6.74 -8.87 -2.88
N THR A 77 6.12 -8.23 -1.89
CA THR A 77 6.75 -7.98 -0.59
C THR A 77 6.86 -9.26 0.25
N THR A 78 7.91 -9.32 1.07
CA THR A 78 8.10 -10.41 2.04
C THR A 78 7.89 -9.86 3.45
N GLU A 79 6.90 -10.38 4.15
CA GLU A 79 6.39 -9.86 5.43
C GLU A 79 6.44 -10.98 6.49
N ILE A 80 7.48 -10.97 7.33
CA ILE A 80 7.70 -11.99 8.36
C ILE A 80 7.54 -11.36 9.75
N THR A 81 6.59 -11.84 10.54
CA THR A 81 6.26 -11.32 11.89
C THR A 81 5.96 -9.82 11.94
N THR A 82 5.58 -9.20 10.83
CA THR A 82 5.20 -7.79 10.77
C THR A 82 3.74 -7.58 11.15
N ALA A 83 3.37 -6.32 11.43
CA ALA A 83 1.97 -5.96 11.67
C ALA A 83 1.08 -6.27 10.45
N ALA A 84 1.60 -6.09 9.23
CA ALA A 84 0.90 -6.42 7.99
C ALA A 84 0.62 -7.93 7.88
N ALA A 85 1.62 -8.78 8.13
CA ALA A 85 1.44 -10.24 8.13
C ALA A 85 0.49 -10.71 9.24
N ALA A 86 0.52 -10.06 10.42
CA ALA A 86 -0.42 -10.35 11.51
C ALA A 86 -1.86 -9.97 11.13
N GLN A 87 -2.08 -8.80 10.52
CA GLN A 87 -3.40 -8.41 10.03
C GLN A 87 -3.90 -9.35 8.93
N ALA A 88 -3.03 -9.76 8.02
CA ALA A 88 -3.36 -10.72 6.96
C ALA A 88 -3.82 -12.06 7.52
N GLN A 89 -3.28 -12.52 8.66
CA GLN A 89 -3.74 -13.74 9.35
C GLN A 89 -5.12 -13.58 10.01
N LEU A 90 -5.42 -12.39 10.53
CA LEU A 90 -6.76 -12.07 11.04
C LEU A 90 -7.79 -12.05 9.90
N ASP A 91 -7.44 -11.42 8.78
CA ASP A 91 -8.31 -11.34 7.61
C ASP A 91 -8.50 -12.72 6.96
N LEU A 92 -7.45 -13.54 6.88
CA LEU A 92 -7.55 -14.94 6.47
C LEU A 92 -8.49 -15.72 7.40
N THR A 93 -8.42 -15.49 8.71
CA THR A 93 -9.33 -16.12 9.67
C THR A 93 -10.79 -15.70 9.41
N ALA A 94 -11.04 -14.42 9.16
CA ALA A 94 -12.37 -13.93 8.81
C ALA A 94 -12.88 -14.53 7.49
N ALA A 95 -12.03 -14.58 6.46
CA ALA A 95 -12.33 -15.19 5.17
C ALA A 95 -12.66 -16.69 5.29
N TYR A 96 -11.86 -17.43 6.06
CA TYR A 96 -12.09 -18.84 6.34
C TYR A 96 -13.45 -19.07 7.01
N LEU A 97 -13.77 -18.30 8.06
CA LEU A 97 -15.05 -18.41 8.77
C LEU A 97 -16.23 -17.99 7.89
N ASN A 98 -16.05 -16.96 7.07
CA ASN A 98 -17.05 -16.52 6.09
C ASN A 98 -17.35 -17.63 5.08
N ALA A 99 -16.33 -18.25 4.50
CA ALA A 99 -16.47 -19.34 3.55
C ALA A 99 -17.09 -20.58 4.20
N ALA A 100 -16.64 -20.98 5.40
CA ALA A 100 -17.15 -22.14 6.13
C ALA A 100 -18.63 -21.98 6.55
N GLY A 101 -19.04 -20.75 6.84
CA GLY A 101 -20.41 -20.40 7.25
C GLY A 101 -21.41 -20.27 6.10
N ARG A 102 -20.99 -20.36 4.83
CA ARG A 102 -21.91 -20.31 3.69
C ARG A 102 -22.83 -21.54 3.69
N SER A 103 -24.10 -21.32 3.34
CA SER A 103 -25.04 -22.42 3.11
C SER A 103 -24.63 -23.20 1.86
N ILE A 104 -24.73 -24.54 1.92
CA ILE A 104 -24.36 -25.41 0.80
C ILE A 104 -25.51 -25.42 -0.22
N ASP A 105 -25.20 -25.11 -1.47
CA ASP A 105 -26.16 -25.15 -2.59
C ASP A 105 -26.30 -26.58 -3.14
N ALA A 106 -25.19 -27.32 -3.20
CA ALA A 106 -25.18 -28.69 -3.70
C ALA A 106 -24.09 -29.56 -3.03
N THR A 107 -24.44 -30.83 -2.81
CA THR A 107 -23.47 -31.85 -2.38
C THR A 107 -22.88 -32.55 -3.59
N THR A 108 -21.55 -32.52 -3.73
CA THR A 108 -20.82 -33.25 -4.78
C THR A 108 -20.50 -34.67 -4.32
N THR A 109 -19.89 -35.46 -5.20
CA THR A 109 -19.07 -36.60 -4.79
C THR A 109 -17.83 -36.11 -4.02
N ALA A 110 -17.23 -37.00 -3.23
CA ALA A 110 -15.95 -36.71 -2.58
C ALA A 110 -14.82 -36.51 -3.61
N GLU A 111 -14.88 -37.24 -4.73
CA GLU A 111 -13.99 -37.07 -5.88
C GLU A 111 -14.57 -36.05 -6.86
N LEU A 112 -13.82 -34.99 -7.16
CA LEU A 112 -14.23 -33.85 -7.98
C LEU A 112 -13.86 -34.00 -9.47
N GLY A 113 -13.04 -34.99 -9.80
CA GLY A 113 -12.61 -35.28 -11.16
C GLY A 113 -13.77 -35.54 -12.12
N ASN A 114 -13.65 -35.02 -13.33
CA ASN A 114 -14.61 -35.09 -14.43
C ASN A 114 -15.95 -34.37 -14.18
N LEU A 115 -16.07 -33.61 -13.09
CA LEU A 115 -17.24 -32.77 -12.86
C LEU A 115 -17.14 -31.48 -13.67
N ILE A 116 -18.31 -31.01 -14.12
CA ILE A 116 -18.51 -29.65 -14.63
C ILE A 116 -19.50 -29.00 -13.68
N LEU A 117 -19.05 -28.00 -12.94
CA LEU A 117 -19.83 -27.31 -11.93
C LEU A 117 -20.19 -25.91 -12.41
N GLN A 118 -21.42 -25.52 -12.12
CA GLN A 118 -21.92 -24.16 -12.29
C GLN A 118 -21.57 -23.33 -11.03
N PRO A 119 -21.82 -22.01 -11.00
CA PRO A 119 -21.51 -21.21 -9.82
C PRO A 119 -22.31 -21.68 -8.60
N GLY A 120 -21.69 -21.71 -7.42
CA GLY A 120 -22.32 -22.26 -6.23
C GLY A 120 -21.38 -22.59 -5.07
N VAL A 121 -21.98 -22.90 -3.92
CA VAL A 121 -21.32 -23.43 -2.73
C VAL A 121 -21.48 -24.94 -2.67
N TYR A 122 -20.35 -25.65 -2.68
CA TYR A 122 -20.24 -27.09 -2.80
C TYR A 122 -19.59 -27.71 -1.57
N ALA A 123 -20.04 -28.90 -1.21
CA ALA A 123 -19.36 -29.75 -0.23
C ALA A 123 -19.44 -31.22 -0.63
N GLY A 124 -18.45 -32.01 -0.21
CA GLY A 124 -18.53 -33.47 -0.29
C GLY A 124 -19.55 -34.03 0.71
N PRO A 125 -19.85 -35.34 0.66
CA PRO A 125 -20.76 -35.98 1.60
C PRO A 125 -20.32 -35.72 3.05
N SER A 126 -21.22 -35.17 3.87
CA SER A 126 -20.96 -34.79 5.27
C SER A 126 -19.75 -33.85 5.47
N LYS A 127 -19.41 -33.02 4.46
CA LYS A 127 -18.18 -32.19 4.46
C LYS A 127 -16.90 -33.01 4.66
N GLY A 128 -16.90 -34.29 4.27
CA GLY A 128 -15.72 -35.15 4.31
C GLY A 128 -14.61 -34.69 3.35
N ALA A 129 -13.52 -35.45 3.32
CA ALA A 129 -12.37 -35.14 2.46
C ALA A 129 -12.77 -35.01 0.99
N LEU A 130 -12.16 -34.04 0.32
CA LEU A 130 -12.29 -33.82 -1.12
C LEU A 130 -11.03 -34.32 -1.82
N SER A 131 -11.22 -35.09 -2.89
CA SER A 131 -10.15 -35.50 -3.79
C SER A 131 -10.37 -34.95 -5.19
N LEU A 132 -9.28 -34.74 -5.91
CA LEU A 132 -9.32 -34.39 -7.33
C LEU A 132 -8.34 -35.28 -8.10
N THR A 133 -8.88 -36.06 -9.02
CA THR A 133 -8.14 -36.88 -9.98
C THR A 133 -8.58 -36.52 -11.39
N GLY A 134 -7.64 -36.04 -12.22
CA GLY A 134 -7.96 -35.58 -13.57
C GLY A 134 -8.42 -34.12 -13.58
N THR A 135 -9.51 -33.80 -14.28
CA THR A 135 -9.94 -32.40 -14.44
C THR A 135 -11.29 -32.10 -13.79
N LEU A 136 -11.33 -31.07 -12.95
CA LEU A 136 -12.55 -30.38 -12.55
C LEU A 136 -12.75 -29.16 -13.46
N THR A 137 -13.96 -28.97 -13.99
CA THR A 137 -14.29 -27.79 -14.82
C THR A 137 -15.27 -26.89 -14.08
N LEU A 138 -14.94 -25.60 -13.98
CA LEU A 138 -15.79 -24.56 -13.43
C LEU A 138 -16.31 -23.69 -14.57
N ASP A 139 -17.62 -23.72 -14.76
CA ASP A 139 -18.31 -23.05 -15.85
C ASP A 139 -19.15 -21.91 -15.30
N ALA A 140 -18.77 -20.67 -15.62
CA ALA A 140 -19.47 -19.49 -15.16
C ALA A 140 -20.70 -19.14 -16.00
N GLY A 141 -21.00 -19.89 -17.07
CA GLY A 141 -22.19 -19.64 -17.89
C GLY A 141 -22.21 -18.28 -18.58
N GLY A 142 -21.04 -17.63 -18.74
CA GLY A 142 -20.90 -16.30 -19.31
C GLY A 142 -20.83 -15.15 -18.29
N ASP A 143 -20.91 -15.44 -16.98
CA ASP A 143 -20.86 -14.42 -15.93
C ASP A 143 -19.46 -14.33 -15.27
N PRO A 144 -18.65 -13.30 -15.57
CA PRO A 144 -17.33 -13.15 -14.95
C PRO A 144 -17.35 -12.95 -13.44
N SER A 145 -18.48 -12.55 -12.86
CA SER A 145 -18.66 -12.38 -11.40
C SER A 145 -19.04 -13.69 -10.68
N ALA A 146 -19.22 -14.79 -11.41
CA ALA A 146 -19.58 -16.09 -10.87
C ALA A 146 -18.61 -16.60 -9.79
N VAL A 147 -19.16 -17.03 -8.66
CA VAL A 147 -18.41 -17.52 -7.50
C VAL A 147 -18.57 -19.02 -7.29
N PHE A 148 -17.46 -19.70 -6.96
CA PHE A 148 -17.39 -21.11 -6.61
C PHE A 148 -16.75 -21.26 -5.24
N ILE A 149 -17.44 -21.87 -4.29
CA ILE A 149 -16.91 -22.12 -2.94
C ILE A 149 -16.95 -23.62 -2.66
N PHE A 150 -15.81 -24.21 -2.32
CA PHE A 150 -15.72 -25.60 -1.90
C PHE A 150 -15.45 -25.67 -0.40
N GLN A 151 -16.31 -26.38 0.33
CA GLN A 151 -16.20 -26.58 1.77
C GLN A 151 -15.87 -28.04 2.08
N THR A 152 -14.88 -28.23 2.96
CA THR A 152 -14.60 -29.51 3.60
C THR A 152 -14.18 -29.25 5.05
N ASP A 153 -14.64 -30.08 5.98
CA ASP A 153 -14.16 -30.10 7.37
C ASP A 153 -12.89 -30.98 7.48
N SER A 154 -12.43 -31.54 6.36
CA SER A 154 -11.32 -32.46 6.24
C SER A 154 -10.30 -31.97 5.21
N SER A 155 -9.56 -32.89 4.58
CA SER A 155 -8.48 -32.56 3.67
C SER A 155 -8.96 -32.34 2.24
N LEU A 156 -8.21 -31.53 1.49
CA LEU A 156 -8.28 -31.45 0.03
C LEU A 156 -7.01 -32.10 -0.56
N ILE A 157 -7.15 -33.07 -1.44
CA ILE A 157 -6.00 -33.77 -2.04
C ILE A 157 -6.15 -33.86 -3.56
N THR A 158 -5.17 -33.37 -4.32
CA THR A 158 -5.11 -33.61 -5.76
C THR A 158 -4.12 -34.73 -6.10
N ALA A 159 -4.48 -35.58 -7.06
CA ALA A 159 -3.54 -36.50 -7.69
C ALA A 159 -2.55 -35.72 -8.58
N SER A 160 -1.40 -36.30 -8.91
CA SER A 160 -0.45 -35.70 -9.85
C SER A 160 -1.09 -35.38 -11.20
N GLY A 161 -0.75 -34.21 -11.76
CA GLY A 161 -1.28 -33.73 -13.05
C GLY A 161 -2.76 -33.35 -13.03
N SER A 162 -3.36 -33.16 -11.85
CA SER A 162 -4.75 -32.73 -11.76
C SER A 162 -4.93 -31.28 -12.21
N VAL A 163 -6.09 -30.96 -12.78
CA VAL A 163 -6.37 -29.65 -13.35
C VAL A 163 -7.70 -29.11 -12.83
N VAL A 164 -7.71 -27.85 -12.40
CA VAL A 164 -8.94 -27.07 -12.27
C VAL A 164 -9.01 -26.14 -13.49
N ARG A 165 -10.02 -26.33 -14.34
CA ARG A 165 -10.18 -25.61 -15.60
C ARG A 165 -11.34 -24.64 -15.51
N LEU A 166 -11.08 -23.37 -15.85
CA LEU A 166 -12.08 -22.33 -15.95
C LEU A 166 -12.59 -22.22 -17.39
N ILE A 167 -13.91 -22.11 -17.57
CA ILE A 167 -14.52 -21.83 -18.88
C ILE A 167 -15.61 -20.76 -18.77
N ASN A 168 -15.99 -20.22 -19.93
CA ASN A 168 -17.14 -19.32 -20.09
C ASN A 168 -17.16 -18.14 -19.10
N GLY A 169 -16.01 -17.50 -18.91
CA GLY A 169 -15.89 -16.31 -18.07
C GLY A 169 -15.53 -16.57 -16.61
N ALA A 170 -15.41 -17.83 -16.17
CA ALA A 170 -15.03 -18.12 -14.79
C ALA A 170 -13.63 -17.54 -14.48
N GLN A 171 -13.49 -16.94 -13.30
CA GLN A 171 -12.28 -16.24 -12.86
C GLN A 171 -11.69 -16.89 -11.62
N ALA A 172 -10.37 -17.04 -11.57
CA ALA A 172 -9.69 -17.69 -10.46
C ALA A 172 -9.90 -16.98 -9.11
N CYS A 173 -10.02 -15.65 -9.13
CA CYS A 173 -10.27 -14.83 -7.93
C CYS A 173 -11.59 -15.16 -7.25
N ASN A 174 -12.57 -15.69 -8.00
CA ASN A 174 -13.89 -16.04 -7.50
C ASN A 174 -14.01 -17.53 -7.13
N VAL A 175 -12.89 -18.26 -7.06
CA VAL A 175 -12.85 -19.65 -6.61
C VAL A 175 -12.21 -19.73 -5.23
N PHE A 176 -12.90 -20.33 -4.27
CA PHE A 176 -12.47 -20.43 -2.88
C PHE A 176 -12.53 -21.87 -2.38
N TRP A 177 -11.49 -22.29 -1.69
CA TRP A 177 -11.38 -23.63 -1.11
C TRP A 177 -11.21 -23.50 0.40
N GLN A 178 -12.30 -23.66 1.15
CA GLN A 178 -12.25 -23.72 2.60
C GLN A 178 -11.94 -25.15 3.03
N VAL A 179 -10.78 -25.34 3.66
CA VAL A 179 -10.24 -26.66 4.01
C VAL A 179 -10.07 -26.79 5.52
N GLY A 180 -10.87 -27.65 6.14
CA GLY A 180 -10.98 -27.82 7.59
C GLY A 180 -9.76 -28.48 8.24
N SER A 181 -8.89 -29.10 7.46
CA SER A 181 -7.56 -29.52 7.90
C SER A 181 -6.49 -28.95 6.97
N SER A 182 -5.85 -29.80 6.17
CA SER A 182 -4.74 -29.46 5.29
C SER A 182 -5.08 -29.76 3.83
N ALA A 183 -4.40 -29.05 2.94
CA ALA A 183 -4.46 -29.30 1.50
C ALA A 183 -3.13 -29.90 1.00
N THR A 184 -3.21 -30.86 0.08
CA THR A 184 -2.06 -31.41 -0.63
C THR A 184 -2.32 -31.34 -2.13
N LEU A 185 -1.48 -30.61 -2.86
CA LEU A 185 -1.54 -30.54 -4.32
C LEU A 185 -0.48 -31.47 -4.92
N GLY A 186 -0.90 -32.52 -5.62
CA GLY A 186 -0.01 -33.49 -6.25
C GLY A 186 0.82 -32.90 -7.39
N SER A 187 1.99 -33.49 -7.66
CA SER A 187 3.00 -32.95 -8.59
C SER A 187 2.44 -32.60 -9.96
N GLY A 188 2.88 -31.49 -10.54
CA GLY A 188 2.46 -31.04 -11.86
C GLY A 188 0.98 -30.65 -11.98
N SER A 189 0.28 -30.44 -10.88
CA SER A 189 -1.12 -29.97 -10.93
C SER A 189 -1.19 -28.53 -11.43
N VAL A 190 -2.27 -28.20 -12.15
CA VAL A 190 -2.66 -26.82 -12.44
C VAL A 190 -3.90 -26.50 -11.62
N PHE A 191 -3.69 -25.76 -10.54
CA PHE A 191 -4.72 -25.45 -9.56
C PHE A 191 -5.22 -24.02 -9.70
N VAL A 192 -6.50 -23.80 -9.36
CA VAL A 192 -7.16 -22.50 -9.50
C VAL A 192 -7.93 -22.19 -8.22
N GLY A 193 -7.74 -20.97 -7.70
CA GLY A 193 -8.50 -20.42 -6.58
C GLY A 193 -7.68 -20.17 -5.33
N ASN A 194 -8.36 -19.63 -4.33
CA ASN A 194 -7.78 -19.25 -3.04
C ASN A 194 -7.99 -20.38 -2.02
N ILE A 195 -6.90 -21.03 -1.60
CA ILE A 195 -6.94 -22.08 -0.58
C ILE A 195 -6.88 -21.43 0.80
N LEU A 196 -7.93 -21.64 1.61
CA LEU A 196 -8.07 -21.19 2.99
C LEU A 196 -7.99 -22.43 3.90
N ALA A 197 -6.77 -22.85 4.25
CA ALA A 197 -6.56 -24.06 5.05
C ALA A 197 -6.47 -23.74 6.54
N LEU A 198 -7.09 -24.57 7.38
CA LEU A 198 -6.99 -24.43 8.83
C LEU A 198 -5.57 -24.74 9.33
N THR A 199 -4.96 -25.79 8.81
CA THR A 199 -3.62 -26.23 9.21
C THR A 199 -2.59 -25.93 8.12
N SER A 200 -2.20 -26.90 7.30
CA SER A 200 -1.05 -26.78 6.40
C SER A 200 -1.43 -26.93 4.93
N ILE A 201 -0.56 -26.44 4.04
CA ILE A 201 -0.70 -26.62 2.59
C ILE A 201 0.63 -27.16 2.06
N TRP A 202 0.59 -28.31 1.39
CA TRP A 202 1.76 -28.90 0.75
C TRP A 202 1.58 -28.94 -0.76
N LEU A 203 2.40 -28.18 -1.47
CA LEU A 203 2.52 -28.24 -2.92
C LEU A 203 3.68 -29.20 -3.24
N GLN A 204 3.37 -30.25 -4.00
CA GLN A 204 4.36 -31.17 -4.51
C GLN A 204 5.02 -30.61 -5.78
N ASP A 205 6.09 -31.24 -6.24
CA ASP A 205 6.91 -30.77 -7.36
C ASP A 205 6.13 -30.20 -8.58
N GLY A 206 6.40 -28.94 -8.94
CA GLY A 206 5.99 -28.33 -10.20
C GLY A 206 4.51 -27.95 -10.29
N VAL A 207 3.83 -27.64 -9.19
CA VAL A 207 2.45 -27.17 -9.20
C VAL A 207 2.39 -25.73 -9.70
N THR A 208 1.43 -25.45 -10.59
CA THR A 208 1.07 -24.08 -10.98
C THR A 208 -0.25 -23.70 -10.31
N VAL A 209 -0.26 -22.59 -9.57
CA VAL A 209 -1.44 -22.04 -8.90
C VAL A 209 -1.82 -20.71 -9.52
N TYR A 210 -3.05 -20.61 -10.02
CA TYR A 210 -3.70 -19.34 -10.31
C TYR A 210 -4.58 -18.96 -9.11
N GLY A 211 -3.99 -18.28 -8.14
CA GLY A 211 -4.64 -18.01 -6.86
C GLY A 211 -3.64 -17.97 -5.70
N ARG A 212 -4.02 -18.54 -4.55
CA ARG A 212 -3.30 -18.35 -3.28
C ARG A 212 -3.26 -19.61 -2.42
N ALA A 213 -2.20 -19.75 -1.63
CA ALA A 213 -2.06 -20.76 -0.59
C ALA A 213 -1.98 -20.09 0.78
N LEU A 214 -3.10 -20.06 1.50
CA LEU A 214 -3.26 -19.32 2.75
C LEU A 214 -3.53 -20.31 3.90
N ALA A 215 -2.52 -20.55 4.72
CA ALA A 215 -2.53 -21.48 5.85
C ALA A 215 -2.61 -20.72 7.19
N ARG A 216 -3.69 -20.95 7.95
CA ARG A 216 -3.95 -20.23 9.20
C ARG A 216 -2.98 -20.60 10.33
N ASN A 217 -2.92 -21.89 10.65
CA ASN A 217 -2.22 -22.37 11.85
C ASN A 217 -1.06 -23.33 11.55
N GLY A 218 -0.74 -23.55 10.28
CA GLY A 218 0.27 -24.52 9.86
C GLY A 218 1.26 -23.94 8.87
N GLU A 219 1.95 -24.85 8.19
CA GLU A 219 3.01 -24.51 7.26
C GLU A 219 2.53 -24.47 5.80
N VAL A 220 3.29 -23.78 4.95
CA VAL A 220 3.19 -23.92 3.50
C VAL A 220 4.51 -24.48 2.97
N THR A 221 4.47 -25.58 2.23
CA THR A 221 5.66 -26.18 1.59
C THR A 221 5.56 -26.12 0.08
N LEU A 222 6.66 -25.77 -0.58
CA LEU A 222 6.79 -25.55 -2.01
C LEU A 222 7.96 -26.35 -2.60
N ILE A 223 7.80 -26.86 -3.82
CA ILE A 223 8.81 -27.55 -4.61
C ILE A 223 8.69 -27.15 -6.08
N ASN A 224 9.56 -26.29 -6.59
CA ASN A 224 9.56 -25.82 -8.00
C ASN A 224 8.21 -25.26 -8.49
N ASP A 225 7.44 -24.62 -7.60
CA ASP A 225 6.06 -24.22 -7.87
C ASP A 225 5.95 -22.81 -8.46
N THR A 226 4.86 -22.53 -9.16
CA THR A 226 4.59 -21.19 -9.73
C THR A 226 3.23 -20.69 -9.28
N PHE A 227 3.19 -19.54 -8.59
CA PHE A 227 1.95 -18.82 -8.31
C PHE A 227 1.79 -17.69 -9.32
N ALA A 228 0.94 -17.86 -10.32
CA ALA A 228 0.68 -16.84 -11.34
C ALA A 228 -0.41 -15.86 -10.88
N VAL A 229 -0.25 -14.57 -11.23
CA VAL A 229 -1.28 -13.54 -10.98
C VAL A 229 -2.55 -13.91 -11.75
N PRO A 230 -3.69 -14.12 -11.10
CA PRO A 230 -4.96 -14.22 -11.80
C PRO A 230 -5.24 -12.93 -12.57
N PRO A 231 -5.72 -12.97 -13.84
CA PRO A 231 -6.05 -11.74 -14.58
C PRO A 231 -7.10 -10.83 -13.90
N CYS A 232 -7.86 -11.38 -12.97
CA CYS A 232 -8.86 -10.68 -12.16
C CYS A 232 -8.28 -9.99 -10.90
N ASP A 233 -7.03 -10.30 -10.56
CA ASP A 233 -6.30 -9.77 -9.39
C ASP A 233 -5.72 -8.38 -9.65
N MET A 234 -5.74 -7.92 -10.91
CA MET A 234 -5.37 -6.54 -11.21
C MET A 234 -6.26 -5.57 -10.42
N SER A 235 -7.48 -5.93 -10.01
CA SER A 235 -8.38 -5.07 -9.22
C SER A 235 -8.09 -4.96 -7.70
N LEU A 236 -7.04 -5.59 -7.14
CA LEU A 236 -6.85 -5.70 -5.66
C LEU A 236 -6.06 -4.57 -5.00
N GLY A 237 -6.27 -3.33 -5.40
CA GLY A 237 -5.52 -2.21 -4.84
C GLY A 237 -4.10 -2.14 -5.36
N TYR A 238 -3.84 -2.71 -6.54
CA TYR A 238 -2.58 -2.57 -7.27
C TYR A 238 -2.88 -2.20 -8.72
N GLY A 239 -1.97 -1.48 -9.37
CA GLY A 239 -1.97 -1.22 -10.81
C GLY A 239 -0.56 -1.32 -11.38
N HIS A 240 -0.34 -0.78 -12.57
CA HIS A 240 0.95 -0.77 -13.26
C HIS A 240 1.27 0.62 -13.80
N ILE A 241 2.56 0.93 -13.91
CA ILE A 241 3.07 2.06 -14.69
C ILE A 241 4.03 1.51 -15.75
N ILE A 242 3.77 1.85 -17.01
CA ILE A 242 4.66 1.60 -18.13
C ILE A 242 5.40 2.89 -18.45
N VAL A 243 6.72 2.90 -18.27
CA VAL A 243 7.59 4.00 -18.69
C VAL A 243 8.08 3.72 -20.09
N ARG A 244 7.65 4.54 -21.05
CA ARG A 244 7.98 4.41 -22.47
C ARG A 244 8.88 5.54 -22.94
N LYS A 245 9.96 5.20 -23.66
CA LYS A 245 10.91 6.16 -24.21
C LYS A 245 10.71 6.35 -25.71
N ASP A 246 10.38 7.57 -26.11
CA ASP A 246 10.36 7.99 -27.51
C ASP A 246 11.51 8.94 -27.84
N VAL A 247 11.96 8.87 -29.09
CA VAL A 247 13.02 9.74 -29.60
C VAL A 247 12.69 10.24 -31.01
N GLY A 248 13.13 11.45 -31.34
CA GLY A 248 13.04 12.00 -32.69
C GLY A 248 14.17 12.99 -33.00
N PRO A 249 14.29 13.47 -34.26
CA PRO A 249 13.58 12.99 -35.44
C PRO A 249 14.05 11.59 -35.86
N ALA A 250 13.33 10.96 -36.80
CA ALA A 250 13.72 9.67 -37.34
C ALA A 250 15.15 9.74 -37.95
N GLY A 251 16.04 8.85 -37.51
CA GLY A 251 17.45 8.86 -37.91
C GLY A 251 18.38 9.60 -36.94
N ALA A 252 17.86 10.11 -35.81
CA ALA A 252 18.68 10.62 -34.71
C ALA A 252 19.66 9.54 -34.19
N PRO A 253 20.83 9.94 -33.63
CA PRO A 253 21.84 9.02 -33.13
C PRO A 253 21.32 8.13 -32.00
N ALA A 254 21.89 6.93 -31.83
CA ALA A 254 21.51 6.08 -30.70
C ALA A 254 21.93 6.73 -29.37
N ALA A 255 21.01 6.76 -28.40
CA ALA A 255 21.22 7.34 -27.07
C ALA A 255 20.49 6.53 -26.00
N SER A 256 20.98 6.63 -24.76
CA SER A 256 20.39 6.01 -23.57
C SER A 256 20.04 7.10 -22.56
N PHE A 257 18.87 6.99 -21.95
CA PHE A 257 18.30 7.97 -21.03
C PHE A 257 18.02 7.29 -19.69
N ALA A 258 18.43 7.91 -18.58
CA ALA A 258 18.23 7.36 -17.25
C ALA A 258 16.90 7.84 -16.65
N PHE A 259 16.26 6.99 -15.87
CA PHE A 259 14.99 7.24 -15.20
C PHE A 259 15.10 6.92 -13.72
N ASP A 260 14.44 7.72 -12.89
CA ASP A 260 14.34 7.53 -11.44
C ASP A 260 12.87 7.40 -11.05
N PRO A 261 12.37 6.16 -10.84
CA PRO A 261 11.01 5.92 -10.38
C PRO A 261 10.92 5.97 -8.85
N SER A 262 9.76 6.35 -8.31
CA SER A 262 9.50 6.34 -6.85
C SER A 262 9.35 4.94 -6.25
N TRP A 263 9.28 3.90 -7.10
CA TRP A 263 8.90 2.54 -6.70
C TRP A 263 10.01 1.49 -6.85
N ASP A 264 11.12 1.81 -7.50
CA ASP A 264 12.25 0.89 -7.68
C ASP A 264 13.56 1.67 -7.89
N SER A 265 14.66 0.95 -8.13
CA SER A 265 15.96 1.52 -8.45
C SER A 265 15.96 2.19 -9.84
N PRO A 266 16.82 3.20 -10.06
CA PRO A 266 16.96 3.85 -11.37
C PRO A 266 17.28 2.86 -12.49
N PHE A 267 16.74 3.12 -13.69
CA PHE A 267 16.97 2.31 -14.88
C PHE A 267 17.30 3.18 -16.10
N SER A 268 17.58 2.57 -17.26
CA SER A 268 17.85 3.31 -18.49
C SER A 268 17.15 2.71 -19.70
N LEU A 269 16.66 3.57 -20.59
CA LEU A 269 15.98 3.21 -21.82
C LEU A 269 16.66 3.85 -23.04
N ALA A 270 16.68 3.11 -24.15
CA ALA A 270 16.94 3.67 -25.48
C ALA A 270 15.60 4.01 -26.17
N GLY A 271 15.68 4.78 -27.27
CA GLY A 271 14.50 5.11 -28.07
C GLY A 271 13.71 3.89 -28.54
N GLY A 272 12.40 3.88 -28.30
CA GLY A 272 11.49 2.77 -28.54
C GLY A 272 11.44 1.72 -27.42
N GLY A 273 12.24 1.87 -26.36
CA GLY A 273 12.23 1.00 -25.19
C GLY A 273 11.09 1.32 -24.22
N GLN A 274 10.74 0.34 -23.38
CA GLN A 274 9.81 0.50 -22.28
C GLN A 274 10.18 -0.39 -21.10
N VAL A 275 9.82 0.02 -19.89
CA VAL A 275 9.89 -0.77 -18.65
C VAL A 275 8.52 -0.75 -17.99
N ASP A 276 8.10 -1.91 -17.48
CA ASP A 276 6.90 -2.07 -16.68
C ASP A 276 7.31 -2.08 -15.20
N SER A 277 6.61 -1.34 -14.36
CA SER A 277 6.86 -1.27 -12.91
C SER A 277 6.68 -2.60 -12.18
N GLY A 278 5.99 -3.57 -12.80
CA GLY A 278 5.34 -4.64 -12.06
C GLY A 278 4.14 -4.13 -11.26
N LEU A 279 3.65 -4.94 -10.33
CA LEU A 279 2.51 -4.57 -9.49
C LEU A 279 2.89 -3.43 -8.54
N LEU A 280 2.22 -2.30 -8.69
CA LEU A 280 2.33 -1.15 -7.80
C LEU A 280 1.08 -1.00 -6.95
N PRO A 281 1.17 -0.77 -5.63
CA PRO A 281 0.01 -0.41 -4.84
C PRO A 281 -0.75 0.76 -5.47
N ALA A 282 -2.07 0.74 -5.43
CA ALA A 282 -2.90 1.86 -5.83
C ALA A 282 -2.56 3.07 -4.96
N GLY A 283 -2.43 4.23 -5.57
CA GLY A 283 -1.88 5.42 -4.93
C GLY A 283 -1.21 6.35 -5.92
N THR A 284 -0.52 7.36 -5.41
CA THR A 284 0.24 8.31 -6.23
C THR A 284 1.70 7.88 -6.29
N HIS A 285 2.25 7.81 -7.50
CA HIS A 285 3.65 7.46 -7.77
C HIS A 285 4.32 8.53 -8.64
N ALA A 286 5.63 8.48 -8.81
CA ALA A 286 6.35 9.45 -9.65
C ALA A 286 7.48 8.78 -10.43
N VAL A 287 7.81 9.30 -11.60
CA VAL A 287 9.02 8.96 -12.34
C VAL A 287 9.56 10.17 -13.07
N ALA A 288 10.87 10.39 -12.96
CA ALA A 288 11.59 11.45 -13.65
C ALA A 288 12.60 10.89 -14.65
N GLU A 289 12.78 11.56 -15.79
CA GLU A 289 13.96 11.34 -16.64
C GLU A 289 15.13 12.16 -16.07
N LEU A 290 16.23 11.49 -15.74
CA LEU A 290 17.36 12.11 -15.08
C LEU A 290 18.26 12.87 -16.06
N GLY A 291 18.70 14.06 -15.62
CA GLY A 291 19.80 14.80 -16.23
C GLY A 291 21.17 14.41 -15.64
N PRO A 292 22.28 14.69 -16.34
CA PRO A 292 22.36 15.35 -17.66
C PRO A 292 22.00 14.42 -18.83
N LEU A 293 21.25 14.94 -19.80
CA LEU A 293 20.91 14.21 -21.03
C LEU A 293 22.13 14.11 -21.97
N PRO A 294 22.18 13.10 -22.87
CA PRO A 294 23.22 13.00 -23.89
C PRO A 294 23.29 14.26 -24.78
N ALA A 295 24.49 14.60 -25.26
CA ALA A 295 24.71 15.81 -26.05
C ALA A 295 23.78 15.89 -27.28
N GLY A 296 23.18 17.07 -27.49
CA GLY A 296 22.23 17.34 -28.57
C GLY A 296 20.80 16.84 -28.31
N TRP A 297 20.54 16.16 -27.19
CA TRP A 297 19.21 15.70 -26.81
C TRP A 297 18.52 16.62 -25.81
N SER A 298 17.21 16.74 -25.95
CA SER A 298 16.33 17.50 -25.06
C SER A 298 15.06 16.70 -24.77
N LEU A 299 14.58 16.70 -23.53
CA LEU A 299 13.25 16.18 -23.20
C LEU A 299 12.22 17.19 -23.70
N THR A 300 11.41 16.79 -24.67
CA THR A 300 10.43 17.70 -25.30
C THR A 300 8.99 17.42 -24.87
N SER A 301 8.71 16.25 -24.31
CA SER A 301 7.39 15.90 -23.76
C SER A 301 7.52 14.78 -22.74
N ALA A 302 6.73 14.84 -21.67
CA ALA A 302 6.49 13.73 -20.75
C ALA A 302 4.99 13.73 -20.42
N VAL A 303 4.27 12.68 -20.83
CA VAL A 303 2.81 12.60 -20.69
C VAL A 303 2.37 11.19 -20.33
N CYS A 304 1.45 11.07 -19.39
CA CYS A 304 0.77 9.81 -19.07
C CYS A 304 -0.59 9.74 -19.78
N ASP A 305 -1.00 8.55 -20.18
CA ASP A 305 -2.21 8.31 -21.00
C ASP A 305 -3.53 8.49 -20.25
N ASP A 306 -3.50 8.35 -18.92
CA ASP A 306 -4.59 8.67 -17.98
C ASP A 306 -4.73 10.18 -17.72
N GLY A 307 -3.80 10.99 -18.22
CA GLY A 307 -3.75 12.44 -18.00
C GLY A 307 -3.05 12.87 -16.72
N SER A 308 -2.48 11.92 -15.96
CA SER A 308 -1.64 12.23 -14.80
C SER A 308 -0.35 12.93 -15.21
N SER A 309 0.22 13.71 -14.28
CA SER A 309 1.59 14.19 -14.40
C SER A 309 2.56 13.02 -14.15
N PRO A 310 3.67 12.87 -14.89
CA PRO A 310 4.72 11.91 -14.53
C PRO A 310 5.29 12.09 -13.12
N SER A 311 5.14 13.29 -12.56
CA SER A 311 5.55 13.65 -11.20
C SER A 311 4.52 13.27 -10.12
N ALA A 312 3.28 12.93 -10.52
CA ALA A 312 2.19 12.52 -9.64
C ALA A 312 1.18 11.65 -10.43
N ILE A 313 1.54 10.38 -10.59
CA ILE A 313 0.80 9.37 -11.35
C ILE A 313 -0.21 8.71 -10.43
N ALA A 314 -1.49 9.02 -10.63
CA ALA A 314 -2.58 8.40 -9.88
C ALA A 314 -2.88 7.00 -10.45
N VAL A 315 -2.52 5.96 -9.70
CA VAL A 315 -2.78 4.58 -10.10
C VAL A 315 -3.95 4.03 -9.30
N SER A 316 -5.05 3.75 -9.98
CA SER A 316 -6.21 3.07 -9.43
C SER A 316 -6.00 1.55 -9.41
N PRO A 317 -6.76 0.82 -8.57
CA PRO A 317 -6.79 -0.64 -8.63
C PRO A 317 -7.13 -1.15 -10.05
N GLY A 318 -6.25 -1.92 -10.66
CA GLY A 318 -6.41 -2.54 -11.98
C GLY A 318 -6.03 -1.64 -13.14
N GLU A 319 -5.57 -0.43 -12.84
CA GLU A 319 -5.14 0.53 -13.84
C GLU A 319 -3.74 0.21 -14.35
N THR A 320 -3.50 0.48 -15.62
CA THR A 320 -2.16 0.49 -16.21
C THR A 320 -1.97 1.85 -16.85
N VAL A 321 -1.10 2.66 -16.28
CA VAL A 321 -0.79 4.00 -16.77
C VAL A 321 0.48 3.93 -17.63
N THR A 322 0.42 4.42 -18.85
CA THR A 322 1.60 4.51 -19.74
C THR A 322 2.10 5.95 -19.80
N CYS A 323 3.25 6.21 -19.19
CA CYS A 323 3.94 7.49 -19.27
C CYS A 323 5.01 7.48 -20.37
N THR A 324 4.79 8.30 -21.41
CA THR A 324 5.70 8.43 -22.56
C THR A 324 6.57 9.68 -22.43
N PHE A 325 7.89 9.46 -22.36
CA PHE A 325 8.93 10.50 -22.36
C PHE A 325 9.55 10.60 -23.75
N THR A 326 9.40 11.74 -24.42
CA THR A 326 9.89 11.99 -25.77
C THR A 326 11.09 12.92 -25.75
N ASN A 327 12.25 12.46 -26.27
CA ASN A 327 13.40 13.35 -26.47
C ASN A 327 13.61 13.67 -27.94
N THR A 328 14.02 14.91 -28.21
CA THR A 328 14.34 15.35 -29.56
C THR A 328 15.81 15.71 -29.65
N PHE A 329 16.46 15.17 -30.69
CA PHE A 329 17.82 15.47 -31.08
C PHE A 329 17.85 16.68 -32.01
N THR A 330 18.73 17.63 -31.70
CA THR A 330 19.06 18.76 -32.59
C THR A 330 20.55 18.71 -32.89
N GLU A 331 20.92 18.68 -34.16
CA GLU A 331 22.32 18.81 -34.57
C GLU A 331 22.84 20.18 -34.16
N GLN A 332 23.97 20.19 -33.46
CA GLN A 332 24.61 21.40 -33.00
C GLN A 332 25.32 22.05 -34.19
N GLU A 333 24.95 23.28 -34.57
CA GLU A 333 25.68 24.02 -35.60
C GLU A 333 27.11 24.30 -35.12
N GLU A 334 28.11 23.97 -35.94
CA GLU A 334 29.52 24.26 -35.65
C GLU A 334 29.71 25.75 -35.32
N GLY A 335 30.30 26.03 -34.16
CA GLY A 335 30.54 27.40 -33.68
C GLY A 335 29.44 27.98 -32.78
N THR A 336 28.40 27.21 -32.42
CA THR A 336 27.35 27.67 -31.49
C THR A 336 27.26 26.79 -30.24
N GLY A 337 27.01 27.42 -29.08
CA GLY A 337 26.82 26.75 -27.79
C GLY A 337 25.37 26.35 -27.52
N SER A 338 25.15 25.70 -26.39
CA SER A 338 23.82 25.39 -25.88
C SER A 338 23.72 25.60 -24.37
N LEU A 339 22.54 25.98 -23.91
CA LEU A 339 22.18 26.08 -22.50
C LEU A 339 20.95 25.20 -22.24
N THR A 340 21.07 24.25 -21.32
CA THR A 340 19.99 23.41 -20.85
C THR A 340 19.64 23.80 -19.43
N VAL A 341 18.36 24.03 -19.16
CA VAL A 341 17.81 24.24 -17.81
C VAL A 341 17.08 22.98 -17.41
N ILE A 342 17.36 22.43 -16.23
CA ILE A 342 16.70 21.25 -15.66
C ILE A 342 16.09 21.66 -14.32
N LYS A 343 14.90 21.14 -14.02
CA LYS A 343 14.24 21.30 -12.72
C LYS A 343 14.31 20.00 -11.92
N ALA A 344 14.70 20.10 -10.66
CA ALA A 344 14.68 19.01 -9.68
C ALA A 344 13.95 19.46 -8.41
N SER A 345 13.16 18.61 -7.76
CA SER A 345 12.45 18.93 -6.53
C SER A 345 12.65 17.86 -5.45
N THR A 346 12.59 18.28 -4.18
CA THR A 346 12.68 17.38 -3.01
C THR A 346 11.51 17.63 -2.04
N PRO A 347 10.59 16.67 -1.83
CA PRO A 347 10.49 15.40 -2.53
C PRO A 347 10.28 15.59 -4.05
N ALA A 348 10.58 14.55 -4.83
CA ALA A 348 10.27 14.53 -6.25
C ALA A 348 8.76 14.70 -6.45
N GLY A 349 8.33 15.41 -7.49
CA GLY A 349 6.90 15.61 -7.75
C GLY A 349 6.45 17.05 -8.00
N GLY A 350 7.28 18.05 -7.68
CA GLY A 350 6.91 19.47 -7.74
C GLY A 350 6.51 19.91 -9.15
N ALA A 351 5.58 20.87 -9.25
CA ALA A 351 5.06 21.34 -10.53
C ALA A 351 4.88 22.86 -10.57
N GLY A 352 4.89 23.43 -11.77
CA GLY A 352 4.54 24.82 -12.02
C GLY A 352 5.67 25.83 -11.80
N PHE A 353 6.93 25.43 -11.87
CA PHE A 353 8.07 26.33 -11.68
C PHE A 353 8.28 27.21 -12.92
N SER A 354 8.24 28.53 -12.73
CA SER A 354 8.35 29.50 -13.82
C SER A 354 9.78 29.96 -13.99
N PHE A 355 10.28 29.93 -15.22
CA PHE A 355 11.61 30.38 -15.58
C PHE A 355 11.56 31.54 -16.57
N ASP A 356 12.45 32.52 -16.38
CA ASP A 356 12.73 33.61 -17.30
C ASP A 356 14.21 33.54 -17.73
N ALA A 357 14.45 33.28 -19.01
CA ALA A 357 15.79 33.27 -19.61
C ALA A 357 16.10 34.58 -20.38
N GLY A 358 15.45 35.68 -19.98
CA GLY A 358 15.62 37.00 -20.56
C GLY A 358 15.26 37.03 -22.04
N GLY A 359 16.24 37.36 -22.89
CA GLY A 359 16.05 37.44 -24.35
C GLY A 359 15.66 36.12 -25.01
N LEU A 360 15.78 34.99 -24.31
CA LEU A 360 15.39 33.66 -24.80
C LEU A 360 13.92 33.30 -24.44
N GLY A 361 13.24 34.14 -23.65
CA GLY A 361 11.84 34.00 -23.28
C GLY A 361 11.59 33.24 -21.98
N THR A 362 10.31 33.10 -21.65
CA THR A 362 9.81 32.44 -20.42
C THR A 362 9.27 31.04 -20.71
N PHE A 363 9.39 30.13 -19.74
CA PHE A 363 8.90 28.76 -19.83
C PHE A 363 8.55 28.19 -18.45
N LEU A 364 7.77 27.11 -18.42
CA LEU A 364 7.43 26.36 -17.21
C LEU A 364 8.12 25.00 -17.25
N LEU A 365 8.63 24.55 -16.11
CA LEU A 365 9.09 23.18 -15.92
C LEU A 365 8.45 22.61 -14.65
N ASP A 366 8.12 21.32 -14.71
CA ASP A 366 7.83 20.51 -13.53
C ASP A 366 9.10 19.74 -13.15
N ASP A 367 9.08 19.04 -12.02
CA ASP A 367 10.18 18.18 -11.57
C ASP A 367 10.58 17.15 -12.63
N GLY A 368 11.88 17.01 -12.88
CA GLY A 368 12.46 16.22 -13.97
C GLY A 368 12.34 16.88 -15.36
N GLY A 369 11.65 18.00 -15.49
CA GLY A 369 11.52 18.75 -16.73
C GLY A 369 12.84 19.41 -17.17
N SER A 370 13.01 19.60 -18.48
CA SER A 370 14.15 20.37 -19.02
C SER A 370 13.78 21.27 -20.19
N LYS A 371 14.55 22.34 -20.39
CA LYS A 371 14.47 23.24 -21.53
C LYS A 371 15.84 23.43 -22.14
N VAL A 372 15.98 23.15 -23.45
CA VAL A 372 17.23 23.35 -24.18
C VAL A 372 17.13 24.56 -25.10
N PHE A 373 18.16 25.40 -25.05
CA PHE A 373 18.44 26.48 -25.98
C PHE A 373 19.69 26.11 -26.78
N SER A 374 19.53 25.79 -28.06
CA SER A 374 20.61 25.45 -28.99
C SER A 374 20.93 26.63 -29.91
N GLY A 375 22.10 26.60 -30.57
CA GLY A 375 22.44 27.64 -31.55
C GLY A 375 22.83 28.98 -30.90
N LEU A 376 23.21 28.96 -29.62
CA LEU A 376 23.53 30.17 -28.88
C LEU A 376 24.90 30.71 -29.28
N ALA A 377 24.98 32.01 -29.56
CA ALA A 377 26.25 32.68 -29.73
C ALA A 377 27.01 32.74 -28.40
N ALA A 378 28.34 32.81 -28.45
CA ALA A 378 29.16 33.04 -27.26
C ALA A 378 28.79 34.39 -26.63
N ALA A 379 28.20 34.35 -25.43
CA ALA A 379 27.64 35.50 -24.73
C ALA A 379 27.28 35.13 -23.28
N VAL A 380 26.83 36.13 -22.53
CA VAL A 380 26.31 35.95 -21.18
C VAL A 380 24.80 35.73 -21.24
N TYR A 381 24.33 34.66 -20.60
CA TYR A 381 22.92 34.29 -20.49
C TYR A 381 22.52 34.21 -19.02
N THR A 382 21.35 34.76 -18.68
CA THR A 382 20.81 34.72 -17.33
C THR A 382 19.49 33.95 -17.34
N VAL A 383 19.32 33.04 -16.39
CA VAL A 383 18.08 32.32 -16.14
C VAL A 383 17.68 32.54 -14.70
N THR A 384 16.45 32.98 -14.46
CA THR A 384 15.87 33.15 -13.12
C THR A 384 14.63 32.29 -12.98
N GLU A 385 14.55 31.55 -11.88
CA GLU A 385 13.37 30.82 -11.45
C GLU A 385 12.52 31.69 -10.51
N THR A 386 11.20 31.56 -10.65
CA THR A 386 10.23 31.94 -9.64
C THR A 386 9.66 30.64 -9.06
N PRO A 387 10.00 30.29 -7.80
CA PRO A 387 9.49 29.08 -7.16
C PRO A 387 7.96 29.05 -7.16
N ALA A 388 7.40 27.84 -7.29
CA ALA A 388 5.97 27.61 -7.14
C ALA A 388 5.54 27.76 -5.67
N ASP A 389 4.26 28.04 -5.42
CA ASP A 389 3.71 28.13 -4.05
C ASP A 389 3.97 26.81 -3.28
N GLY A 390 4.46 26.92 -2.04
CA GLY A 390 4.83 25.78 -1.20
C GLY A 390 6.19 25.16 -1.52
N TRP A 391 7.02 25.80 -2.34
CA TRP A 391 8.37 25.34 -2.68
C TRP A 391 9.41 26.44 -2.47
N ALA A 392 10.48 26.09 -1.76
CA ALA A 392 11.63 26.96 -1.56
C ALA A 392 12.74 26.61 -2.56
N PHE A 393 13.28 27.62 -3.26
CA PHE A 393 14.49 27.46 -4.05
C PHE A 393 15.68 27.11 -3.16
N GLN A 394 16.46 26.10 -3.55
CA GLN A 394 17.63 25.65 -2.81
C GLN A 394 18.92 26.06 -3.51
N ASP A 395 19.15 25.55 -4.72
CA ASP A 395 20.36 25.85 -5.47
C ASP A 395 20.16 25.77 -6.98
N ALA A 396 21.15 26.32 -7.71
CA ALA A 396 21.29 26.14 -9.14
C ALA A 396 22.74 25.79 -9.45
N VAL A 397 22.96 24.57 -9.97
CA VAL A 397 24.30 24.06 -10.27
C VAL A 397 24.43 23.86 -11.77
N CYS A 398 25.43 24.52 -12.37
CA CYS A 398 25.75 24.36 -13.78
C CYS A 398 26.98 23.48 -14.00
N VAL A 399 26.90 22.61 -15.01
CA VAL A 399 27.96 21.71 -15.47
C VAL A 399 28.11 21.77 -16.99
N THR A 400 29.25 21.29 -17.49
CA THR A 400 29.51 21.14 -18.92
C THR A 400 30.34 19.88 -19.15
N ASP A 401 30.26 19.31 -20.36
CA ASP A 401 31.07 18.17 -20.79
C ASP A 401 32.53 18.57 -21.09
N ARG A 402 32.80 19.87 -21.31
CA ARG A 402 34.13 20.40 -21.63
C ARG A 402 34.65 21.38 -20.57
N GLY A 403 35.37 20.85 -19.59
CA GLY A 403 36.09 21.65 -18.59
C GLY A 403 35.18 22.21 -17.51
N SER A 404 35.45 23.44 -17.06
CA SER A 404 34.62 24.15 -16.08
C SER A 404 33.73 25.17 -16.77
N VAL A 405 32.48 25.28 -16.33
CA VAL A 405 31.59 26.37 -16.73
C VAL A 405 31.88 27.62 -15.89
N ASP A 406 31.92 28.79 -16.54
CA ASP A 406 32.01 30.09 -15.88
C ASP A 406 30.59 30.60 -15.60
N TYR A 407 30.15 30.52 -14.34
CA TYR A 407 28.82 30.96 -13.94
C TYR A 407 28.79 31.53 -12.52
N GLN A 408 27.75 32.31 -12.24
CA GLN A 408 27.47 32.89 -10.92
C GLN A 408 26.00 32.68 -10.57
N THR A 409 25.72 32.42 -9.29
CA THR A 409 24.36 32.35 -8.74
C THR A 409 24.01 33.62 -7.98
N ALA A 410 22.76 34.07 -8.09
CA ALA A 410 22.23 35.21 -7.36
C ALA A 410 20.72 35.02 -7.14
N GLY A 411 20.31 34.81 -5.87
CA GLY A 411 18.94 34.41 -5.55
C GLY A 411 18.57 33.10 -6.28
N ALA A 412 17.34 33.01 -6.75
CA ALA A 412 16.86 31.90 -7.59
C ALA A 412 17.32 32.01 -9.06
N GLY A 413 18.54 32.50 -9.30
CA GLY A 413 19.02 32.81 -10.65
C GLY A 413 20.46 32.40 -10.89
N VAL A 414 20.76 32.08 -12.15
CA VAL A 414 22.10 31.76 -12.63
C VAL A 414 22.46 32.62 -13.83
N THR A 415 23.70 33.10 -13.86
CA THR A 415 24.28 33.83 -14.99
C THR A 415 25.46 33.02 -15.52
N VAL A 416 25.36 32.57 -16.76
CA VAL A 416 26.33 31.71 -17.44
C VAL A 416 27.06 32.51 -18.52
N ASN A 417 28.39 32.50 -18.47
CA ASN A 417 29.23 33.02 -19.54
C ASN A 417 29.52 31.90 -20.54
N LEU A 418 28.69 31.79 -21.57
CA LEU A 418 28.73 30.71 -22.55
C LEU A 418 29.81 31.01 -23.60
N VAL A 419 30.75 30.07 -23.79
CA VAL A 419 31.76 30.16 -24.86
C VAL A 419 31.38 29.36 -26.10
N GLU A 420 32.08 29.61 -27.20
CA GLU A 420 31.79 28.99 -28.51
C GLU A 420 31.80 27.46 -28.44
N GLY A 421 30.72 26.82 -28.90
CA GLY A 421 30.61 25.36 -28.92
C GLY A 421 30.48 24.69 -27.55
N GLN A 422 30.26 25.45 -26.47
CA GLN A 422 30.08 24.91 -25.13
C GLN A 422 28.63 24.45 -24.91
N ALA A 423 28.45 23.27 -24.32
CA ALA A 423 27.15 22.79 -23.87
C ALA A 423 27.08 22.89 -22.34
N VAL A 424 26.27 23.82 -21.83
CA VAL A 424 26.08 24.02 -20.39
C VAL A 424 24.72 23.46 -19.96
N ILE A 425 24.69 22.77 -18.84
CA ILE A 425 23.49 22.23 -18.21
C ILE A 425 23.40 22.81 -16.80
N CYS A 426 22.34 23.53 -16.49
CA CYS A 426 22.06 24.10 -15.17
C CYS A 426 20.84 23.41 -14.55
N THR A 427 21.04 22.77 -13.41
CA THR A 427 19.96 22.14 -12.64
C THR A 427 19.55 23.07 -11.50
N PHE A 428 18.26 23.40 -11.44
CA PHE A 428 17.64 24.20 -10.39
C PHE A 428 16.88 23.28 -9.43
N THR A 429 17.25 23.29 -8.16
CA THR A 429 16.69 22.43 -7.12
C THR A 429 15.80 23.23 -6.18
N ASN A 430 14.61 22.72 -5.87
CA ASN A 430 13.73 23.28 -4.83
C ASN A 430 13.37 22.20 -3.83
N SER A 431 13.10 22.57 -2.59
CA SER A 431 12.46 21.68 -1.64
C SER A 431 11.04 22.14 -1.38
N GLU A 432 10.15 21.20 -1.07
CA GLU A 432 8.84 21.54 -0.52
C GLU A 432 9.07 22.31 0.78
N GLU A 433 8.32 23.38 0.98
CA GLU A 433 8.28 24.06 2.27
C GLU A 433 7.49 23.14 3.21
N GLU A 434 8.21 22.48 4.14
CA GLU A 434 7.54 21.72 5.19
C GLU A 434 6.67 22.67 6.02
N GLU A 435 5.36 22.52 5.92
CA GLU A 435 4.43 22.97 6.96
C GLU A 435 4.65 22.10 8.21
N GLN A 436 5.75 22.33 8.92
CA GLN A 436 5.94 21.81 10.27
C GLN A 436 4.92 22.51 11.18
N SER A 437 3.73 21.92 11.31
CA SER A 437 2.94 22.09 12.53
C SER A 437 3.56 21.18 13.59
N PRO A 438 4.33 21.66 14.59
CA PRO A 438 4.74 20.81 15.68
C PRO A 438 3.47 20.35 16.42
N GLU A 439 3.12 19.08 16.26
CA GLU A 439 1.96 18.52 16.93
C GLU A 439 2.27 18.33 18.43
N GLY A 440 1.33 18.76 19.28
CA GLY A 440 1.42 18.64 20.72
C GLY A 440 1.01 17.24 21.21
N THR A 441 1.25 16.98 22.49
CA THR A 441 0.84 15.71 23.14
C THR A 441 0.15 15.95 24.48
N LEU A 442 -0.82 15.10 24.82
CA LEU A 442 -1.51 15.09 26.11
C LEU A 442 -1.45 13.69 26.73
N THR A 443 -0.88 13.56 27.92
CA THR A 443 -0.85 12.32 28.69
C THR A 443 -1.74 12.43 29.92
N VAL A 444 -2.68 11.52 30.07
CA VAL A 444 -3.53 11.40 31.27
C VAL A 444 -3.01 10.28 32.15
N ILE A 445 -2.81 10.53 33.45
CA ILE A 445 -2.33 9.56 34.43
C ILE A 445 -3.36 9.42 35.55
N LYS A 446 -3.62 8.18 35.99
CA LYS A 446 -4.46 7.90 37.16
C LYS A 446 -3.62 7.59 38.40
N ARG A 447 -4.01 8.18 39.52
CA ARG A 447 -3.52 7.88 40.88
C ARG A 447 -4.66 7.63 41.85
N THR A 448 -4.44 6.76 42.84
CA THR A 448 -5.39 6.51 43.94
C THR A 448 -4.72 6.54 45.31
N VAL A 449 -5.51 6.87 46.35
CA VAL A 449 -5.09 6.86 47.75
C VAL A 449 -6.09 6.04 48.58
N PRO A 450 -5.69 4.88 49.14
CA PRO A 450 -4.40 4.20 48.94
C PRO A 450 -4.22 3.73 47.48
N ALA A 451 -2.98 3.36 47.14
CA ALA A 451 -2.64 2.82 45.83
C ALA A 451 -3.39 1.49 45.56
N GLY A 452 -3.66 1.20 44.28
CA GLY A 452 -4.27 -0.07 43.84
C GLY A 452 -5.77 -0.01 43.49
N GLY A 453 -6.37 1.17 43.34
CA GLY A 453 -7.72 1.28 42.78
C GLY A 453 -7.75 0.94 41.28
N ALA A 454 -8.91 0.50 40.78
CA ALA A 454 -9.08 0.06 39.40
C ALA A 454 -10.41 0.52 38.80
N GLY A 455 -10.47 0.63 37.47
CA GLY A 455 -11.71 0.84 36.72
C GLY A 455 -12.21 2.28 36.65
N PHE A 456 -11.31 3.28 36.66
CA PHE A 456 -11.72 4.69 36.53
C PHE A 456 -11.93 5.06 35.07
N SER A 457 -13.12 5.56 34.74
CA SER A 457 -13.51 5.92 33.38
C SER A 457 -13.25 7.39 33.10
N PHE A 458 -12.67 7.66 31.94
CA PHE A 458 -12.38 8.99 31.43
C PHE A 458 -13.08 9.22 30.10
N ASP A 459 -13.53 10.45 29.88
CA ASP A 459 -14.02 10.97 28.61
C ASP A 459 -13.14 12.17 28.20
N ALA A 460 -12.46 12.04 27.06
CA ALA A 460 -11.64 13.11 26.47
C ALA A 460 -12.35 13.76 25.26
N GLY A 461 -13.69 13.74 25.24
CA GLY A 461 -14.52 14.31 24.20
C GLY A 461 -14.24 13.68 22.84
N GLY A 462 -13.79 14.50 21.88
CA GLY A 462 -13.46 14.05 20.52
C GLY A 462 -12.34 13.01 20.46
N LEU A 463 -11.51 12.90 21.51
CA LEU A 463 -10.43 11.91 21.60
C LEU A 463 -10.90 10.55 22.15
N GLY A 464 -12.18 10.44 22.54
CA GLY A 464 -12.83 9.21 22.97
C GLY A 464 -12.71 8.91 24.46
N THR A 465 -13.27 7.76 24.86
CA THR A 465 -13.35 7.30 26.25
C THR A 465 -12.35 6.18 26.54
N PHE A 466 -11.82 6.13 27.76
CA PHE A 466 -10.85 5.11 28.18
C PHE A 466 -10.96 4.78 29.68
N LEU A 467 -10.33 3.68 30.09
CA LEU A 467 -10.25 3.23 31.48
C LEU A 467 -8.79 3.24 31.95
N LEU A 468 -8.54 3.71 33.17
CA LEU A 468 -7.25 3.59 33.83
C LEU A 468 -7.39 3.01 35.23
N ASP A 469 -6.42 2.18 35.60
CA ASP A 469 -6.18 1.74 36.98
C ASP A 469 -5.11 2.62 37.63
N ASP A 470 -4.92 2.51 38.95
CA ASP A 470 -3.88 3.25 39.67
C ASP A 470 -2.48 3.01 39.06
N GLY A 471 -1.79 4.10 38.72
CA GLY A 471 -0.50 4.09 38.03
C GLY A 471 -0.58 3.93 36.50
N GLY A 472 -1.77 3.72 35.94
CA GLY A 472 -2.00 3.68 34.50
C GLY A 472 -1.92 5.06 33.84
N SER A 473 -1.62 5.08 32.54
CA SER A 473 -1.60 6.29 31.73
C SER A 473 -2.15 6.08 30.31
N LYS A 474 -2.59 7.18 29.67
CA LYS A 474 -3.02 7.23 28.27
C LYS A 474 -2.36 8.42 27.58
N LEU A 475 -1.64 8.17 26.49
CA LEU A 475 -1.06 9.20 25.62
C LEU A 475 -1.99 9.48 24.44
N PHE A 476 -2.20 10.76 24.16
CA PHE A 476 -2.73 11.31 22.92
C PHE A 476 -1.58 12.05 22.23
N ALA A 477 -1.16 11.54 21.07
CA ALA A 477 -0.15 12.15 20.23
C ALA A 477 -0.82 12.96 19.11
N ASP A 478 -0.02 13.72 18.37
CA ASP A 478 -0.42 14.32 17.10
C ASP A 478 -1.59 15.32 17.25
N LEU A 479 -1.59 16.07 18.36
CA LEU A 479 -2.64 17.03 18.69
C LEU A 479 -2.32 18.42 18.15
N ALA A 480 -3.23 18.98 17.36
CA ALA A 480 -3.16 20.40 16.98
C ALA A 480 -3.24 21.32 18.22
N ALA A 481 -2.68 22.53 18.13
CA ALA A 481 -2.86 23.52 19.19
C ALA A 481 -4.36 23.81 19.41
N GLY A 482 -4.81 23.83 20.66
CA GLY A 482 -6.23 23.95 20.97
C GLY A 482 -6.61 23.49 22.37
N ALA A 483 -7.89 23.64 22.70
CA ALA A 483 -8.44 23.27 24.00
C ALA A 483 -8.87 21.79 24.02
N TYR A 484 -8.30 21.02 24.94
CA TYR A 484 -8.62 19.61 25.16
C TYR A 484 -9.16 19.40 26.56
N THR A 485 -10.39 18.89 26.66
CA THR A 485 -11.05 18.62 27.93
C THR A 485 -11.01 17.12 28.23
N VAL A 486 -10.58 16.77 29.44
CA VAL A 486 -10.62 15.41 29.98
C VAL A 486 -11.43 15.41 31.26
N THR A 487 -12.44 14.54 31.34
CA THR A 487 -13.32 14.39 32.51
C THR A 487 -13.24 12.98 33.06
N GLU A 488 -13.00 12.85 34.36
CA GLU A 488 -13.12 11.58 35.09
C GLU A 488 -14.56 11.39 35.56
N ALA A 489 -15.16 10.25 35.23
CA ALA A 489 -16.49 9.89 35.70
C ALA A 489 -16.45 9.47 37.18
N PRO A 490 -17.53 9.70 37.95
CA PRO A 490 -17.62 9.22 39.33
C PRO A 490 -17.41 7.71 39.43
N ALA A 491 -16.62 7.27 40.41
CA ALA A 491 -16.33 5.86 40.67
C ALA A 491 -16.88 5.43 42.04
N ASP A 492 -17.60 4.31 42.10
CA ASP A 492 -18.20 3.79 43.33
C ASP A 492 -17.14 3.48 44.39
N GLY A 493 -17.32 4.01 45.60
CA GLY A 493 -16.37 3.84 46.71
C GLY A 493 -15.17 4.79 46.67
N TRP A 494 -15.11 5.70 45.69
CA TRP A 494 -14.03 6.67 45.54
C TRP A 494 -14.55 8.11 45.48
N GLU A 495 -13.78 9.03 46.03
CA GLU A 495 -14.00 10.47 45.91
C GLU A 495 -12.89 11.08 45.04
N PHE A 496 -13.27 11.87 44.03
CA PHE A 496 -12.29 12.63 43.25
C PHE A 496 -11.61 13.66 44.15
N ALA A 497 -10.27 13.63 44.19
CA ALA A 497 -9.49 14.50 45.07
C ALA A 497 -8.95 15.71 44.31
N GLN A 498 -8.20 15.49 43.22
CA GLN A 498 -7.62 16.58 42.43
C GLN A 498 -7.15 16.12 41.04
N VAL A 499 -6.95 17.09 40.16
CA VAL A 499 -6.19 16.95 38.91
C VAL A 499 -5.15 18.06 38.83
N GLU A 500 -3.92 17.71 38.44
CA GLU A 500 -2.82 18.64 38.22
C GLU A 500 -2.18 18.37 36.85
N CYS A 501 -1.97 19.42 36.07
CA CYS A 501 -1.35 19.33 34.74
C CYS A 501 -0.01 20.08 34.70
N THR A 502 0.89 19.64 33.82
CA THR A 502 2.17 20.34 33.53
C THR A 502 2.01 21.53 32.58
N ALA A 503 0.83 21.68 31.95
CA ALA A 503 0.53 22.79 31.07
C ALA A 503 0.66 24.14 31.79
N ALA A 504 1.13 25.16 31.08
CA ALA A 504 1.13 26.53 31.60
C ALA A 504 -0.29 27.12 31.67
N ASP A 505 -1.18 26.69 30.78
CA ASP A 505 -2.56 27.17 30.66
C ASP A 505 -3.54 25.98 30.72
N TYR A 506 -4.16 25.79 31.89
CA TYR A 506 -5.25 24.85 32.08
C TYR A 506 -6.24 25.33 33.13
N GLU A 507 -7.50 24.92 32.97
CA GLU A 507 -8.59 25.21 33.88
C GLU A 507 -9.20 23.91 34.43
N VAL A 508 -9.49 23.88 35.73
CA VAL A 508 -10.09 22.72 36.40
C VAL A 508 -11.50 23.07 36.87
N ASP A 509 -12.46 22.21 36.53
CA ASP A 509 -13.84 22.26 37.02
C ASP A 509 -14.28 20.88 37.52
N GLY A 510 -14.25 20.70 38.85
CA GLY A 510 -14.52 19.42 39.48
C GLY A 510 -13.56 18.33 38.99
N ALA A 511 -14.11 17.22 38.51
CA ALA A 511 -13.36 16.09 37.94
C ALA A 511 -13.01 16.29 36.45
N SER A 512 -13.06 17.52 35.95
CA SER A 512 -12.74 17.87 34.57
C SER A 512 -11.57 18.85 34.51
N VAL A 513 -10.67 18.67 33.54
CA VAL A 513 -9.60 19.62 33.21
C VAL A 513 -9.65 19.97 31.74
N THR A 514 -9.53 21.26 31.42
CA THR A 514 -9.35 21.76 30.05
C THR A 514 -7.94 22.31 29.91
N VAL A 515 -7.15 21.71 29.04
CA VAL A 515 -5.78 22.11 28.71
C VAL A 515 -5.81 22.92 27.42
N ASN A 516 -5.32 24.16 27.45
CA ASN A 516 -5.09 24.96 26.25
C ASN A 516 -3.70 24.63 25.71
N LEU A 517 -3.62 23.61 24.87
CA LEU A 517 -2.37 23.07 24.35
C LEU A 517 -1.77 24.04 23.32
N ALA A 518 -0.55 24.53 23.58
CA ALA A 518 0.21 25.28 22.60
C ALA A 518 0.82 24.37 21.53
N GLU A 519 1.23 24.97 20.41
CA GLU A 519 1.92 24.26 19.32
C GLU A 519 3.16 23.53 19.85
N GLY A 520 3.27 22.22 19.56
CA GLY A 520 4.38 21.37 20.00
C GLY A 520 4.47 21.11 21.50
N GLU A 521 3.49 21.54 22.30
CA GLU A 521 3.54 21.40 23.76
C GLU A 521 3.28 19.95 24.19
N ALA A 522 4.03 19.47 25.18
CA ALA A 522 3.83 18.16 25.78
C ALA A 522 3.27 18.32 27.21
N VAL A 523 2.02 17.93 27.41
CA VAL A 523 1.29 18.09 28.67
C VAL A 523 1.04 16.74 29.33
N VAL A 524 1.23 16.68 30.65
CA VAL A 524 0.87 15.53 31.49
C VAL A 524 -0.12 16.00 32.55
N CYS A 525 -1.30 15.39 32.59
CA CYS A 525 -2.34 15.62 33.61
C CYS A 525 -2.50 14.38 34.50
N THR A 526 -2.39 14.56 35.82
CA THR A 526 -2.52 13.49 36.80
C THR A 526 -3.80 13.65 37.62
N PHE A 527 -4.72 12.70 37.50
CA PHE A 527 -6.00 12.63 38.23
C PHE A 527 -5.88 11.73 39.45
N THR A 528 -6.27 12.22 40.62
CA THR A 528 -6.13 11.52 41.91
C THR A 528 -7.48 11.33 42.60
N ASN A 529 -7.76 10.11 43.08
CA ASN A 529 -8.96 9.81 43.87
C ASN A 529 -8.59 9.21 45.23
N GLY A 530 -9.42 9.48 46.25
CA GLY A 530 -9.32 8.89 47.56
C GLY A 530 -10.42 7.85 47.82
N GLU A 531 -10.08 6.72 48.45
CA GLU A 531 -11.05 5.69 48.83
C GLU A 531 -11.94 6.17 49.98
N LEU A 532 -13.26 5.95 49.89
CA LEU A 532 -14.23 6.37 50.91
C LEU A 532 -14.19 5.48 52.17
N PRO A 533 -14.31 6.04 53.39
CA PRO A 533 -14.46 7.47 53.69
C PRO A 533 -13.13 8.23 53.56
N TYR A 534 -13.08 9.16 52.61
CA TYR A 534 -11.92 10.00 52.36
C TYR A 534 -12.07 11.30 53.15
N THR A 535 -11.03 11.69 53.90
CA THR A 535 -11.10 12.87 54.81
C THR A 535 -10.29 14.07 54.32
N GLY A 536 -9.90 14.09 53.04
CA GLY A 536 -9.06 15.15 52.46
C GLY A 536 -7.56 14.99 52.73
N ALA A 537 -6.76 15.71 51.94
CA ALA A 537 -5.35 15.42 51.65
C ALA A 537 -4.38 15.46 52.84
N GLN A 538 -3.56 14.42 52.99
CA GLN A 538 -2.21 14.57 53.57
C GLN A 538 -1.30 15.11 52.47
N PRO A 539 -0.41 16.09 52.72
CA PRO A 539 0.55 16.54 51.73
C PRO A 539 1.49 15.37 51.41
N LEU A 540 1.31 14.76 50.25
CA LEU A 540 2.27 13.79 49.73
C LEU A 540 3.53 14.58 49.38
N ASN A 541 4.59 14.39 50.19
CA ASN A 541 5.94 14.66 49.73
C ASN A 541 6.15 13.87 48.44
N LEU A 542 6.08 14.53 47.27
CA LEU A 542 6.53 13.91 46.04
C LEU A 542 8.02 13.54 46.23
N PRO A 543 8.42 12.26 46.12
CA PRO A 543 9.80 11.98 45.82
C PRO A 543 10.08 12.56 44.43
N LEU A 544 11.22 13.22 44.34
CA LEU A 544 11.76 14.01 43.23
C LEU A 544 12.00 13.19 41.94
N VAL A 545 11.00 12.47 41.42
CA VAL A 545 11.14 11.57 40.26
C VAL A 545 10.55 12.19 38.98
N VAL A 546 9.58 13.10 39.08
CA VAL A 546 8.94 13.73 37.90
C VAL A 546 9.83 14.80 37.25
N ALA A 547 10.61 15.54 38.05
CA ALA A 547 11.58 16.50 37.51
C ALA A 547 12.75 15.82 36.75
N GLY A 548 13.08 14.57 37.10
CA GLY A 548 14.14 13.81 36.45
C GLY A 548 13.76 13.28 35.07
N LEU A 549 12.50 12.87 34.87
CA LEU A 549 12.02 12.41 33.57
C LEU A 549 11.77 13.57 32.60
N ALA A 550 11.20 14.69 33.08
CA ALA A 550 11.04 15.89 32.24
C ALA A 550 12.39 16.44 31.75
N ALA A 551 13.42 16.46 32.60
CA ALA A 551 14.77 16.86 32.21
C ALA A 551 15.46 15.88 31.23
N LEU A 552 15.12 14.58 31.30
CA LEU A 552 15.65 13.57 30.37
C LEU A 552 15.05 13.73 28.97
N PHE A 553 13.75 14.03 28.86
CA PHE A 553 13.07 14.27 27.59
C PHE A 553 13.42 15.63 26.98
N MET A 554 13.50 16.69 27.79
CA MET A 554 13.89 18.02 27.32
C MET A 554 15.36 18.05 26.87
N GLY A 555 16.24 17.27 27.53
CA GLY A 555 17.64 17.09 27.12
C GLY A 555 17.80 16.32 25.81
N MET A 556 16.93 15.34 25.54
CA MET A 556 16.93 14.59 24.26
C MET A 556 16.40 15.46 23.10
N ALA A 557 15.36 16.27 23.34
CA ALA A 557 14.82 17.20 22.35
C ALA A 557 15.81 18.33 21.99
N LEU A 558 16.49 18.91 23.00
CA LEU A 558 17.56 19.91 22.77
C LEU A 558 18.80 19.29 22.11
N ALA A 559 19.13 18.04 22.41
CA ALA A 559 20.23 17.33 21.74
C ALA A 559 19.91 17.06 20.27
N LEU A 560 18.68 16.62 19.94
CA LEU A 560 18.23 16.48 18.54
C LEU A 560 18.20 17.83 17.82
N TRP A 561 17.74 18.90 18.46
CA TRP A 561 17.73 20.25 17.89
C TRP A 561 19.14 20.83 17.65
N SER A 562 20.11 20.44 18.47
CA SER A 562 21.52 20.85 18.29
C SER A 562 22.28 20.04 17.23
N LEU A 563 21.81 18.84 16.89
CA LEU A 563 22.42 17.95 15.89
C LEU A 563 21.93 18.25 14.46
N THR A 564 20.83 18.98 14.29
CA THR A 564 20.24 19.36 12.99
C THR A 564 20.61 20.77 12.53
N ARG A 565 21.35 21.56 13.33
CA ARG A 565 21.97 22.82 12.90
C ARG A 565 23.42 22.58 12.52
N GLU A 566 23.71 22.46 11.23
CA GLU A 566 25.05 22.74 10.74
C GLU A 566 25.37 24.24 10.98
N PRO A 567 26.61 24.58 11.36
CA PRO A 567 26.98 25.96 11.64
C PRO A 567 27.10 26.75 10.34
N ASP A 568 26.33 27.83 10.20
CA ASP A 568 26.58 28.87 9.22
C ASP A 568 28.03 29.38 9.39
N SER A 569 28.89 29.02 8.44
CA SER A 569 30.22 29.61 8.30
C SER A 569 30.11 30.86 7.43
N SER A 570 30.37 32.00 8.06
CA SER A 570 30.81 33.26 7.45
C SER A 570 31.97 33.10 6.46
#